data_AF-A0A9N9SX45-F1
#
_entry.id   AF-A0A9N9SX45-F1
#
_cell.length_a   1.000
_cell.length_b   1.000
_cell.length_c   1.000
_cell.angle_alpha   90.00
_cell.angle_beta   90.00
_cell.angle_gamma   90.00
#
_symmetry.space_group_name_H-M   'P 1'
#
loop_
_entity.id
_entity.type
_entity.pdbx_description
1 polymer ?
#
loop_
_entity_poly.entity_id
_entity_poly.type
_entity_poly.pdbx_seq_one_letter_code
_entity_poly.pdbx_strand_id
1 'polypeptide(L)' 'MMKLIAIWKNFIITIHTKLRLARALIFCIAIYASETWTLKKADKNKLDAFEMWVYRRMLRISWIDHRTNSKGYIA' A
#
# COMPACT_ATOMS: atom_id res chain seq x y z
N MET A 1 -23.35 -1.06 1.20
CA MET A 1 -21.95 -1.53 1.09
C MET A 1 -21.02 -0.32 0.97
N MET A 2 -20.15 -0.07 1.97
CA MET A 2 -19.13 0.98 1.88
C MET A 2 -18.03 0.55 0.90
N LYS A 3 -17.78 1.36 -0.14
CA LYS A 3 -16.68 1.12 -1.09
C LYS A 3 -15.35 1.48 -0.41
N LEU A 4 -14.37 0.58 -0.49
CA LEU A 4 -13.02 0.78 0.05
C LEU A 4 -12.40 2.11 -0.44
N ILE A 5 -12.67 2.48 -1.69
CA ILE A 5 -12.22 3.73 -2.33
C ILE A 5 -12.67 4.97 -1.54
N ALA A 6 -13.84 4.94 -0.90
CA ALA A 6 -14.34 6.06 -0.10
C ALA A 6 -13.50 6.26 1.17
N ILE A 7 -13.06 5.16 1.80
CA ILE A 7 -12.22 5.17 3.01
C ILE A 7 -10.85 5.80 2.69
N TRP A 8 -10.24 5.40 1.56
CA TRP A 8 -8.95 5.95 1.15
C TRP A 8 -9.01 7.45 0.83
N LYS A 9 -10.12 7.92 0.24
CA LYS A 9 -10.36 9.33 -0.10
C LYS A 9 -10.71 10.21 1.10
N ASN A 10 -11.25 9.65 2.18
CA ASN A 10 -11.74 10.42 3.31
C ASN A 10 -10.59 11.05 4.12
N PHE A 11 -10.62 12.35 4.38
CA PHE A 11 -9.59 13.06 5.14
C PHE A 11 -9.79 12.97 6.66
N ILE A 12 -10.99 12.61 7.12
CA ILE A 12 -11.35 12.51 8.55
C ILE A 12 -10.64 11.31 9.20
N ILE A 13 -10.43 10.25 8.42
CA ILE A 13 -9.78 9.03 8.90
C ILE A 13 -8.27 9.27 8.95
N THR A 14 -7.71 9.06 10.15
CA THR A 14 -6.27 9.22 10.40
C THR A 14 -5.44 8.30 9.49
N ILE A 15 -4.27 8.80 9.08
CA ILE A 15 -3.32 8.05 8.25
C ILE A 15 -2.96 6.71 8.91
N HIS A 16 -2.78 6.69 10.24
CA HIS A 16 -2.50 5.47 11.00
C HIS A 16 -3.56 4.39 10.79
N THR A 17 -4.85 4.75 10.82
CA THR A 17 -5.96 3.79 10.61
C THR A 17 -5.95 3.25 9.19
N LYS A 18 -5.70 4.11 8.20
CA LYS A 18 -5.57 3.68 6.79
C LYS A 18 -4.37 2.77 6.57
N LEU A 19 -3.26 3.04 7.25
CA LEU A 19 -2.04 2.23 7.16
C LEU A 19 -2.25 0.85 7.80
N ARG A 20 -2.94 0.78 8.94
CA ARG A 20 -3.35 -0.50 9.54
C ARG A 20 -4.27 -1.30 8.62
N LEU A 21 -5.23 -0.64 7.96
CA LEU A 21 -6.10 -1.28 6.97
C LEU A 21 -5.33 -1.75 5.74
N ALA A 22 -4.41 -0.94 5.23
CA ALA A 22 -3.52 -1.31 4.13
C ALA A 22 -2.73 -2.57 4.50
N ARG A 23 -2.17 -2.57 5.72
CA ARG A 23 -1.34 -3.68 6.19
C ARG A 23 -2.17 -4.97 6.30
N ALA A 24 -3.36 -4.89 6.88
CA ALA A 24 -4.25 -6.04 7.06
C ALA A 24 -4.89 -6.57 5.77
N LEU A 25 -5.13 -5.73 4.77
CA LEU A 25 -5.75 -6.16 3.52
C LEU A 25 -4.70 -6.54 2.48
N ILE A 26 -3.73 -5.67 2.24
CA ILE A 26 -2.78 -5.80 1.13
C ILE A 26 -1.69 -6.81 1.47
N PHE A 27 -1.07 -6.76 2.66
CA PHE A 27 -0.04 -7.76 2.98
C PHE A 27 -0.63 -9.15 3.20
N CYS A 28 -1.82 -9.27 3.80
CA CYS A 28 -2.44 -10.59 3.94
C CYS A 28 -2.70 -11.24 2.58
N ILE A 29 -3.16 -10.48 1.58
CA ILE A 29 -3.34 -10.97 0.22
C ILE A 29 -1.99 -11.28 -0.44
N ALA A 30 -0.99 -10.40 -0.27
CA ALA A 30 0.35 -10.59 -0.83
C ALA A 30 1.05 -11.85 -0.29
N ILE A 31 0.95 -12.09 1.02
CA ILE A 31 1.52 -13.27 1.68
C ILE A 31 0.85 -14.54 1.15
N TYR A 32 -0.48 -14.57 1.13
CA TYR A 32 -1.21 -15.71 0.59
C TYR A 32 -0.90 -16.00 -0.89
N ALA A 33 -0.80 -14.95 -1.71
CA ALA A 33 -0.41 -15.09 -3.11
C ALA A 33 1.03 -15.61 -3.27
N SER A 34 1.94 -15.24 -2.37
CA SER A 34 3.32 -15.73 -2.38
C SER A 34 3.46 -17.21 -2.01
N GLU A 35 2.54 -17.73 -1.19
CA GLU A 35 2.49 -19.15 -0.81
C GLU A 35 1.89 -20.01 -1.91
N THR A 36 0.92 -19.47 -2.66
CA THR A 36 0.20 -20.21 -3.71
C THR A 36 0.86 -20.08 -5.08
N TRP A 37 1.57 -18.99 -5.38
CA TRP A 37 2.17 -18.73 -6.68
C TRP A 37 3.71 -18.68 -6.62
N THR A 38 4.36 -19.20 -7.67
CA THR A 38 5.81 -19.05 -7.84
C THR A 38 6.13 -17.61 -8.28
N LEU A 39 6.37 -16.71 -7.31
CA LEU A 39 6.68 -15.31 -7.58
C LEU A 39 8.02 -15.15 -8.30
N LYS A 40 7.97 -14.64 -9.53
CA LYS A 40 9.18 -14.22 -10.26
C LYS A 40 9.66 -12.87 -9.75
N LYS A 41 10.93 -12.53 -10.01
CA LYS A 41 11.49 -11.22 -9.64
C LYS A 41 10.69 -10.04 -10.21
N ALA A 42 10.10 -10.22 -11.40
CA ALA A 42 9.22 -9.22 -12.01
C ALA A 42 7.94 -8.97 -11.18
N ASP A 43 7.39 -10.00 -10.54
CA ASP A 43 6.15 -9.87 -9.77
C ASP A 43 6.40 -9.24 -8.41
N LYS A 44 7.56 -9.51 -7.80
CA LYS A 44 8.03 -8.79 -6.60
C LYS A 44 8.17 -7.29 -6.88
N ASN A 45 8.81 -6.91 -7.99
CA ASN A 45 8.96 -5.50 -8.37
C ASN A 45 7.61 -4.81 -8.60
N LYS A 46 6.62 -5.51 -9.19
CA LYS A 46 5.26 -4.97 -9.35
C LYS A 46 4.57 -4.79 -7.99
N LEU A 47 4.80 -5.69 -7.05
CA LEU A 47 4.22 -5.64 -5.72
C LEU A 47 4.80 -4.46 -4.91
N ASP A 48 6.12 -4.26 -4.98
CA ASP A 48 6.78 -3.10 -4.37
C ASP A 48 6.27 -1.78 -4.98
N ALA A 49 6.14 -1.72 -6.31
CA ALA A 49 5.58 -0.54 -6.99
C ALA A 49 4.11 -0.28 -6.61
N PHE A 50 3.32 -1.34 -6.44
CA PHE A 50 1.94 -1.26 -5.98
C PHE A 50 1.87 -0.75 -4.54
N GLU A 51 2.70 -1.28 -3.63
CA GLU A 51 2.79 -0.83 -2.26
C GLU A 51 3.12 0.68 -2.19
N MET A 52 4.12 1.12 -2.97
CA MET A 52 4.48 2.54 -3.06
C MET A 52 3.35 3.42 -3.60
N TRP A 53 2.59 2.95 -4.60
CA TRP A 53 1.43 3.66 -5.12
C TRP A 53 0.34 3.84 -4.06
N VAL A 54 0.06 2.80 -3.26
CA VAL A 54 -0.91 2.85 -2.18
C VAL A 54 -0.50 3.84 -1.09
N TYR A 55 0.77 3.83 -0.66
CA TYR A 55 1.26 4.81 0.33
C TYR A 55 1.21 6.23 -0.20
N ARG A 56 1.66 6.47 -1.44
CA ARG A 56 1.57 7.82 -2.04
C ARG A 56 0.13 8.33 -2.06
N ARG A 57 -0.84 7.47 -2.38
CA ARG A 57 -2.25 7.84 -2.40
C ARG A 57 -2.84 8.09 -1.01
N MET A 58 -2.42 7.33 0.00
CA MET A 58 -2.77 7.58 1.41
C MET A 58 -2.20 8.89 1.93
N LEU A 59 -0.92 9.13 1.67
CA LEU A 59 -0.16 10.28 2.15
C LEU A 59 -0.39 11.54 1.30
N ARG A 60 -1.14 11.42 0.20
CA ARG A 60 -1.42 12.50 -0.77
C ARG A 60 -0.15 13.13 -1.34
N ILE A 61 0.90 12.33 -1.48
CA ILE A 61 2.17 12.76 -2.08
C ILE A 61 1.95 12.96 -3.58
N SER A 62 2.41 14.09 -4.11
CA SER A 62 2.30 14.37 -5.55
C SER A 62 3.07 13.32 -6.36
N TRP A 63 2.60 13.00 -7.56
CA TRP A 63 3.36 12.13 -8.46
C TRP A 63 4.69 12.75 -8.89
N ILE A 64 4.76 14.08 -8.90
CA ILE A 64 5.96 14.86 -9.24
C ILE A 64 7.00 14.79 -8.11
N ASP A 65 6.57 14.54 -6.87
CA ASP A 65 7.49 14.47 -5.74
C ASP A 65 8.35 13.20 -5.82
N HIS A 66 9.66 13.40 -5.98
CA HIS A 66 10.65 12.35 -5.85
C HIS A 66 11.04 12.19 -4.38
N ARG A 67 10.38 11.22 -3.71
CA ARG A 67 10.73 10.81 -2.34
C ARG A 67 11.50 9.51 -2.40
N THR A 68 12.73 9.52 -1.92
CA THR A 68 13.49 8.32 -1.60
C THR A 68 12.82 7.62 -0.42
N ASN A 69 12.78 6.29 -0.46
CA ASN A 69 12.29 5.48 0.66
C ASN A 69 13.37 5.46 1.78
N SER A 70 13.69 6.62 2.36
CA SER A 70 14.67 6.76 3.43
C SER A 70 14.02 6.31 4.74
N LYS A 71 13.92 4.98 4.91
CA LYS A 71 13.47 4.26 6.11
C LYS A 71 12.03 4.55 6.60
N GLY A 72 11.23 3.49 6.71
CA GLY A 72 10.35 3.35 7.88
C GLY A 72 8.88 3.75 7.75
N TYR A 73 8.19 3.48 6.65
CA TYR A 73 6.72 3.32 6.72
C TYR A 73 6.30 1.99 7.38
N ILE A 74 7.29 1.18 7.75
CA ILE A 74 7.18 -0.14 8.34
C ILE A 74 7.90 -0.13 9.69
N ALA A 75 7.29 0.53 10.67
CA ALA A 75 7.37 0.11 12.06
C ALA A 75 5.91 -0.11 12.50
#